data_AF-A0A5D0WGJ9-F1
#
_entry.id   AF-A0A5D0WGJ9-F1
#
_cell.length_a   1.000
_cell.length_b   1.000
_cell.length_c   1.000
_cell.angle_alpha   90.00
_cell.angle_beta   90.00
_cell.angle_gamma   90.00
#
_symmetry.space_group_name_H-M   'P 1'
#
loop_
_entity.id
_entity.type
_entity.pdbx_description
1 polymer ?
#
loop_
_entity_poly.entity_id
_entity_poly.type
_entity_poly.pdbx_seq_one_letter_code
_entity_poly.pdbx_strand_id
1 'polypeptide(L)'
;MSRRPRRNHSPAFKAKVALAAIKGEKTLAELAHDYDLHPNQITTWPTQLLEGAAGVFGSKKVSNEPAVDVKTLHARIGELTLANDFFGRRARQGRTVAERKAMIDQTDTLPVKRQAKELGISRGSVYYLPRPVSSEDLAIMRCIDALHLEFPFAGSRMMRDFLRQEGITIGRCHVASMMKKMAI
;
A
#
# COMPACT_ATOMS: atom_id res chain seq x y z
N MET A 1 48.93 17.58 -8.86
CA MET A 1 49.18 16.17 -9.22
C MET A 1 48.20 15.28 -8.47
N SER A 2 47.22 14.70 -9.16
CA SER A 2 46.28 13.76 -8.53
C SER A 2 47.02 12.46 -8.20
N ARG A 3 46.98 12.02 -6.94
CA ARG A 3 47.61 10.76 -6.52
C ARG A 3 46.83 9.61 -7.15
N ARG A 4 47.54 8.72 -7.86
CA ARG A 4 46.96 7.52 -8.50
C ARG A 4 46.22 6.70 -7.44
N PRO A 5 44.95 6.29 -7.68
CA PRO A 5 44.19 5.51 -6.72
C PRO A 5 44.95 4.23 -6.37
N ARG A 6 45.09 3.97 -5.05
CA ARG A 6 45.80 2.79 -4.56
C ARG A 6 45.02 1.52 -4.94
N ARG A 7 45.74 0.48 -5.37
CA ARG A 7 45.18 -0.83 -5.69
C ARG A 7 44.61 -1.43 -4.39
N ASN A 8 43.29 -1.57 -4.31
CA ASN A 8 42.61 -2.14 -3.15
C ASN A 8 42.29 -3.61 -3.42
N HIS A 9 42.64 -4.49 -2.49
CA HIS A 9 42.36 -5.93 -2.58
C HIS A 9 41.16 -6.30 -1.70
N SER A 10 40.32 -7.21 -2.20
CA SER A 10 39.16 -7.70 -1.45
C SER A 10 39.58 -8.47 -0.18
N PRO A 11 38.76 -8.47 0.89
CA PRO A 11 39.07 -9.21 2.11
C PRO A 11 39.29 -10.72 1.86
N ALA A 12 38.48 -11.33 0.98
CA ALA A 12 38.63 -12.72 0.60
C ALA A 12 39.96 -13.01 -0.12
N PHE A 13 40.42 -12.10 -0.98
CA PHE A 13 41.70 -12.24 -1.66
C PHE A 13 42.88 -12.12 -0.68
N LYS A 14 42.85 -11.15 0.24
CA LYS A 14 43.87 -11.01 1.30
C LYS A 14 43.96 -12.27 2.18
N ALA A 15 42.81 -12.83 2.57
CA ALA A 15 42.76 -14.07 3.35
C ALA A 15 43.34 -15.27 2.59
N LYS A 16 43.05 -15.40 1.29
CA LYS A 16 43.60 -16.47 0.45
C LYS A 16 45.13 -16.41 0.36
N VAL A 17 45.68 -15.22 0.13
CA VAL A 17 47.14 -15.02 0.05
C VAL A 17 47.79 -15.23 1.41
N ALA A 18 47.19 -14.73 2.50
CA ALA A 18 47.68 -14.93 3.86
C ALA A 18 47.75 -16.42 4.23
N LEU A 19 46.71 -17.20 3.88
CA LEU A 19 46.70 -18.66 4.09
C LEU A 19 47.77 -19.38 3.27
N ALA A 20 47.99 -18.99 2.01
CA ALA A 20 49.02 -19.58 1.16
C ALA A 20 50.44 -19.31 1.72
N ALA A 21 50.68 -18.11 2.25
CA ALA A 21 51.94 -17.76 2.89
C ALA A 21 52.16 -18.49 4.22
N ILE A 22 51.12 -18.68 5.04
CA ILE A 22 51.20 -19.43 6.31
C ILE A 22 51.47 -20.93 6.07
N LYS A 23 50.92 -21.51 5.00
CA LYS A 23 51.16 -22.91 4.63
C LYS A 23 52.60 -23.21 4.24
N GLY A 24 53.36 -22.20 3.78
CA GLY A 24 54.79 -22.34 3.48
C GLY A 24 55.13 -23.19 2.24
N GLU A 25 54.15 -23.56 1.43
CA GLU A 25 54.34 -24.41 0.23
C GLU A 25 55.09 -23.70 -0.92
N LYS A 26 55.11 -22.36 -0.90
CA LYS A 26 55.75 -21.52 -1.93
C LYS A 26 56.61 -20.46 -1.26
N THR A 27 57.70 -20.07 -1.92
CA THR A 27 58.58 -19.02 -1.41
C THR A 27 57.90 -17.64 -1.50
N LEU A 28 58.36 -16.67 -0.70
CA LEU A 28 57.84 -15.29 -0.73
C LEU A 28 57.95 -14.66 -2.13
N ALA A 29 58.99 -15.01 -2.89
CA ALA A 29 59.22 -14.53 -4.25
C ALA A 29 58.25 -15.16 -5.26
N GLU A 30 57.96 -16.46 -5.13
CA GLU A 30 56.96 -17.14 -5.95
C GLU A 30 55.55 -16.62 -5.68
N LEU A 31 55.20 -16.37 -4.41
CA LEU A 31 53.91 -15.78 -4.05
C LEU A 31 53.78 -14.33 -4.55
N ALA A 32 54.87 -13.57 -4.58
CA ALA A 32 54.89 -12.22 -5.14
C ALA A 32 54.64 -12.24 -6.65
N HIS A 33 55.20 -13.22 -7.35
CA HIS A 33 55.00 -13.41 -8.78
C HIS A 33 53.58 -13.92 -9.11
N ASP A 34 53.14 -14.99 -8.45
CA ASP A 34 51.86 -15.65 -8.70
C ASP A 34 50.65 -14.74 -8.45
N TYR A 35 50.75 -13.87 -7.44
CA TYR A 35 49.65 -12.99 -7.05
C TYR A 35 49.84 -11.53 -7.49
N ASP A 36 50.94 -11.19 -8.18
CA ASP A 36 51.31 -9.81 -8.57
C ASP A 36 51.27 -8.84 -7.38
N LEU A 37 51.95 -9.21 -6.29
CA LEU A 37 51.96 -8.48 -5.03
C LEU A 37 53.38 -8.13 -4.59
N HIS A 38 53.52 -7.00 -3.90
CA HIS A 38 54.80 -6.60 -3.33
C HIS A 38 55.13 -7.49 -2.11
N PRO A 39 56.40 -7.94 -1.91
CA PRO A 39 56.79 -8.81 -0.80
C PRO A 39 56.32 -8.35 0.59
N ASN A 40 56.37 -7.03 0.86
CA ASN A 40 55.85 -6.45 2.11
C ASN A 40 54.35 -6.71 2.36
N GLN A 41 53.52 -6.84 1.31
CA GLN A 41 52.09 -7.18 1.48
C GLN A 41 51.92 -8.64 1.88
N ILE A 42 52.76 -9.52 1.34
CA ILE A 42 52.76 -10.96 1.60
C ILE A 42 53.27 -11.25 3.01
N THR A 43 54.10 -10.39 3.61
CA THR A 43 54.47 -10.49 5.03
C THR A 43 53.42 -9.88 5.95
N THR A 44 52.77 -8.78 5.55
CA THR A 44 51.80 -8.07 6.40
C THR A 44 50.48 -8.83 6.59
N TRP A 45 49.94 -9.44 5.52
CA TRP A 45 48.62 -10.08 5.60
C TRP A 45 48.57 -11.38 6.43
N PRO A 46 49.59 -12.25 6.42
CA PRO A 46 49.69 -13.37 7.37
C PRO A 46 49.66 -12.94 8.83
N THR A 47 50.45 -11.91 9.18
CA THR A 47 50.48 -11.37 10.54
C THR A 47 49.11 -10.82 10.95
N GLN A 48 48.47 -10.03 10.07
CA GLN A 48 47.10 -9.54 10.29
C GLN A 48 46.08 -10.67 10.44
N LEU A 49 46.24 -11.76 9.68
CA LEU A 49 45.34 -12.91 9.78
C LEU A 49 45.53 -13.67 11.09
N LEU A 50 46.77 -13.86 11.55
CA LEU A 50 47.06 -14.51 12.84
C LEU A 50 46.57 -13.69 14.03
N GLU A 51 46.80 -12.37 14.02
CA GLU A 51 46.31 -11.44 15.04
C GLU A 51 44.78 -11.37 15.07
N GLY A 52 44.13 -11.37 13.90
CA GLY A 52 42.68 -11.33 13.77
C GLY A 52 41.97 -12.68 13.94
N ALA A 53 42.68 -13.81 13.84
CA ALA A 53 42.10 -15.15 13.86
C ALA A 53 41.33 -15.43 15.15
N ALA A 54 41.86 -15.00 16.30
CA ALA A 54 41.18 -15.11 17.58
C ALA A 54 39.81 -14.41 17.58
N GLY A 55 39.69 -13.28 16.87
CA GLY A 55 38.44 -12.56 16.69
C GLY A 55 37.44 -13.27 15.77
N VAL A 56 37.90 -14.08 14.82
CA VAL A 56 37.01 -14.86 13.93
C VAL A 56 36.30 -15.98 14.70
N PHE A 57 36.99 -16.61 15.65
CA PHE A 57 36.43 -17.67 16.48
C PHE A 57 35.80 -17.16 17.80
N GLY A 58 36.25 -16.01 18.30
CA GLY A 58 35.83 -15.43 19.59
C GLY A 58 34.91 -14.22 19.51
N SER A 59 34.79 -13.54 18.35
CA SER A 59 33.77 -12.49 18.22
C SER A 59 32.40 -13.14 18.06
N LYS A 60 31.62 -13.10 19.14
CA LYS A 60 30.17 -13.17 19.05
C LYS A 60 29.78 -12.18 17.97
N LYS A 61 29.16 -12.64 16.89
CA LYS A 61 28.70 -11.84 15.75
C LYS A 61 27.94 -10.63 16.32
N VAL A 62 28.60 -9.48 16.50
CA VAL A 62 27.91 -8.25 16.87
C VAL A 62 27.32 -7.78 15.55
N SER A 63 26.15 -8.34 15.22
CA SER A 63 25.26 -7.73 14.25
C SER A 63 25.09 -6.29 14.70
N ASN A 64 25.68 -5.37 13.96
CA ASN A 64 25.65 -3.93 14.21
C ASN A 64 24.25 -3.32 13.92
N GLU A 65 23.23 -4.17 13.85
CA GLU A 65 21.84 -3.78 13.83
C GLU A 65 21.41 -3.70 15.29
N PRO A 66 20.84 -2.56 15.74
CA PRO A 66 20.28 -2.50 17.08
C PRO A 66 19.32 -3.68 17.23
N ALA A 67 19.32 -4.32 18.40
CA ALA A 67 18.37 -5.39 18.68
C ALA A 67 16.95 -4.80 18.61
N VAL A 68 16.38 -4.80 17.41
CA VAL A 68 15.00 -4.40 17.16
C VAL A 68 14.19 -5.42 17.94
N ASP A 69 13.55 -4.98 19.01
CA ASP A 69 12.71 -5.84 19.81
C ASP A 69 11.43 -6.15 19.01
N VAL A 70 11.55 -7.17 18.16
CA VAL A 70 10.48 -7.67 17.28
C VAL A 70 9.22 -8.01 18.07
N LYS A 71 9.36 -8.42 19.34
CA LYS A 71 8.22 -8.73 20.20
C LYS A 71 7.44 -7.46 20.55
N THR A 72 8.13 -6.36 20.89
CA THR A 72 7.47 -5.07 21.15
C THR A 72 6.79 -4.51 19.90
N LEU A 73 7.43 -4.61 18.73
CA LEU A 73 6.83 -4.14 17.48
C LEU A 73 5.57 -4.95 17.12
N HIS A 74 5.61 -6.28 17.22
CA HIS A 74 4.43 -7.11 17.00
C HIS A 74 3.30 -6.82 17.99
N ALA A 75 3.64 -6.60 19.27
CA ALA A 75 2.65 -6.20 20.27
C ALA A 75 1.98 -4.87 19.90
N ARG A 76 2.77 -3.87 19.47
CA ARG A 76 2.23 -2.57 19.05
C ARG A 76 1.38 -2.68 17.77
N ILE A 77 1.79 -3.50 16.81
CA ILE A 77 0.98 -3.78 15.61
C ILE A 77 -0.36 -4.43 16.01
N GLY A 78 -0.35 -5.39 16.93
CA GLY A 78 -1.56 -6.03 17.44
C GLY A 78 -2.50 -5.03 18.11
N GLU A 79 -1.97 -4.20 19.01
CA GLU A 79 -2.72 -3.13 19.69
C GLU A 79 -3.37 -2.15 18.68
N LEU A 80 -2.58 -1.67 17.71
CA LEU A 80 -3.06 -0.76 16.66
C LEU A 80 -4.11 -1.43 15.76
N THR A 81 -3.97 -2.73 15.48
CA THR A 81 -4.95 -3.48 14.68
C THR A 81 -6.29 -3.55 15.39
N LEU A 82 -6.29 -3.88 16.69
CA LEU A 82 -7.51 -3.94 17.50
C LEU A 82 -8.18 -2.56 17.63
N ALA A 83 -7.39 -1.50 17.82
CA ALA A 83 -7.89 -0.13 17.90
C ALA A 83 -8.52 0.31 16.56
N ASN A 84 -7.85 0.07 15.43
CA ASN A 84 -8.36 0.40 14.11
C ASN A 84 -9.64 -0.37 13.78
N ASP A 85 -9.70 -1.67 14.10
CA ASP A 85 -10.90 -2.48 13.92
C ASP A 85 -12.07 -1.97 14.78
N PHE A 86 -11.80 -1.53 16.02
CA PHE A 86 -12.81 -0.91 16.86
C PHE A 86 -13.35 0.38 16.23
N PHE A 87 -12.50 1.32 15.83
CA PHE A 87 -12.92 2.57 15.22
C PHE A 87 -13.65 2.36 13.89
N GLY A 88 -13.15 1.46 13.04
CA GLY A 88 -13.78 1.09 11.78
C GLY A 88 -15.19 0.50 11.99
N ARG A 89 -15.36 -0.40 12.96
CA ARG A 89 -16.69 -0.96 13.30
C ARG A 89 -17.65 0.11 13.82
N ARG A 90 -17.21 0.96 14.74
CA ARG A 90 -18.04 2.03 15.31
C ARG A 90 -18.46 3.05 14.25
N ALA A 91 -17.55 3.44 13.36
CA ALA A 91 -17.85 4.33 12.25
C ALA A 91 -18.91 3.74 11.30
N ARG A 92 -18.88 2.43 11.06
CA ARG A 92 -19.84 1.74 10.18
C ARG A 92 -21.23 1.53 10.80
N GLN A 93 -21.29 1.27 12.11
CA GLN A 93 -22.55 1.00 12.81
C GLN A 93 -23.36 2.27 13.09
N GLY A 94 -22.69 3.39 13.38
CA GLY A 94 -23.34 4.61 13.83
C GLY A 94 -23.61 5.66 12.74
N ARG A 95 -23.19 5.44 11.49
CA ARG A 95 -23.21 6.47 10.45
C ARG A 95 -23.68 5.97 9.10
N THR A 96 -24.42 6.83 8.40
CA THR A 96 -24.83 6.60 7.01
C THR A 96 -23.62 6.62 6.06
N VAL A 97 -23.79 6.12 4.84
CA VAL A 97 -22.72 6.16 3.81
C VAL A 97 -22.30 7.60 3.50
N ALA A 98 -23.26 8.54 3.50
CA ALA A 98 -22.99 9.95 3.22
C ALA A 98 -22.12 10.60 4.30
N GLU A 99 -22.43 10.36 5.57
CA GLU A 99 -21.63 10.85 6.70
C GLU A 99 -20.22 10.26 6.70
N ARG A 100 -20.09 8.95 6.43
CA ARG A 100 -18.77 8.31 6.32
C ARG A 100 -17.98 8.89 5.14
N LYS A 101 -18.63 9.25 4.04
CA LYS A 101 -17.97 9.90 2.90
C LYS A 101 -17.44 11.29 3.26
N ALA A 102 -18.14 12.04 4.11
CA ALA A 102 -17.68 13.35 4.59
C ALA A 102 -16.43 13.27 5.49
N MET A 103 -16.12 12.10 6.05
CA MET A 103 -14.90 11.87 6.84
C MET A 103 -13.63 11.71 6.00
N ILE A 104 -13.76 11.62 4.68
CA ILE A 104 -12.62 11.42 3.79
C ILE A 104 -11.91 12.74 3.57
N ASP A 105 -10.60 12.76 3.83
CA ASP A 105 -9.72 13.89 3.59
C ASP A 105 -8.82 13.60 2.39
N GLN A 106 -8.85 14.46 1.38
CA GLN A 106 -8.01 14.29 0.18
C GLN A 106 -6.57 14.74 0.39
N THR A 107 -6.29 15.49 1.47
CA THR A 107 -4.99 16.11 1.77
C THR A 107 -4.15 15.32 2.78
N ASP A 108 -4.74 14.30 3.41
CA ASP A 108 -4.06 13.44 4.37
C ASP A 108 -2.91 12.63 3.71
N THR A 109 -1.92 12.26 4.51
CA THR A 109 -0.82 11.37 4.12
C THR A 109 -1.34 9.98 3.72
N LEU A 110 -2.45 9.53 4.32
CA LEU A 110 -3.08 8.26 3.99
C LEU A 110 -3.88 8.38 2.69
N PRO A 111 -3.62 7.55 1.65
CA PRO A 111 -4.34 7.64 0.39
C PRO A 111 -5.85 7.43 0.55
N VAL A 112 -6.66 8.15 -0.24
CA VAL A 112 -8.14 8.04 -0.25
C VAL A 112 -8.63 6.58 -0.39
N LYS A 113 -7.90 5.73 -1.13
CA LYS A 113 -8.22 4.30 -1.26
C LYS A 113 -8.16 3.57 0.09
N ARG A 114 -7.18 3.89 0.94
CA ARG A 114 -7.02 3.31 2.27
C ARG A 114 -8.08 3.88 3.22
N GLN A 115 -8.29 5.18 3.23
CA GLN A 115 -9.36 5.81 4.01
C GLN A 115 -10.73 5.22 3.71
N ALA A 116 -11.08 5.06 2.42
CA ALA A 116 -12.34 4.45 2.00
C ALA A 116 -12.46 2.99 2.48
N LYS A 117 -11.36 2.23 2.48
CA LYS A 117 -11.32 0.86 2.99
C LYS A 117 -11.59 0.83 4.50
N GLU A 118 -10.93 1.68 5.29
CA GLU A 118 -11.13 1.75 6.74
C GLU A 118 -12.57 2.13 7.08
N LEU A 119 -13.12 3.13 6.38
CA LEU A 119 -14.51 3.57 6.54
C LEU A 119 -15.53 2.58 5.97
N GLY A 120 -15.12 1.54 5.24
CA GLY A 120 -16.01 0.53 4.65
C GLY A 120 -16.91 1.08 3.54
N ILE A 121 -16.37 1.97 2.69
CA ILE A 121 -17.07 2.55 1.52
C ILE A 121 -16.37 2.08 0.24
N SER A 122 -17.14 1.85 -0.82
CA SER A 122 -16.53 1.58 -2.13
C SER A 122 -15.81 2.83 -2.65
N ARG A 123 -14.60 2.65 -3.20
CA ARG A 123 -13.82 3.75 -3.77
C ARG A 123 -14.62 4.58 -4.78
N GLY A 124 -15.43 3.93 -5.62
CA GLY A 124 -16.25 4.62 -6.62
C GLY A 124 -17.30 5.55 -6.00
N SER A 125 -17.88 5.18 -4.86
CA SER A 125 -18.86 6.01 -4.15
C SER A 125 -18.23 7.30 -3.61
N VAL A 126 -16.94 7.27 -3.25
CA VAL A 126 -16.20 8.47 -2.82
C VAL A 126 -16.15 9.52 -3.94
N TYR A 127 -15.78 9.11 -5.14
CA TYR A 127 -15.70 10.02 -6.29
C TYR A 127 -17.05 10.34 -6.92
N TYR A 128 -18.08 9.55 -6.64
CA TYR A 128 -19.41 9.77 -7.20
C TYR A 128 -20.01 11.07 -6.68
N LEU A 129 -20.19 12.04 -7.56
CA LEU A 129 -21.00 13.23 -7.27
C LEU A 129 -22.46 12.89 -7.56
N PRO A 130 -23.39 13.14 -6.61
CA PRO A 130 -24.80 12.88 -6.85
C PRO A 130 -25.28 13.69 -8.05
N ARG A 131 -25.85 13.00 -9.04
CA ARG A 131 -26.41 13.66 -10.22
C ARG A 131 -27.77 14.25 -9.86
N PRO A 132 -28.01 15.55 -10.09
CA PRO A 132 -29.35 16.10 -9.95
C PRO A 132 -30.29 15.41 -10.94
N VAL A 133 -31.58 15.37 -10.60
CA VAL A 133 -32.62 14.89 -11.52
C VAL A 133 -32.67 15.86 -12.71
N SER A 134 -32.71 15.32 -13.93
CA SER A 134 -32.87 16.10 -15.15
C SER A 134 -34.15 16.95 -15.09
N SER A 135 -34.17 18.12 -15.71
CA SER A 135 -35.40 18.93 -15.84
C SER A 135 -36.51 18.16 -16.57
N GLU A 136 -36.15 17.33 -17.56
CA GLU A 136 -37.10 16.46 -18.27
C GLU A 136 -37.68 15.41 -17.33
N ASP A 137 -36.82 14.77 -16.54
CA ASP A 137 -37.25 13.79 -15.54
C ASP A 137 -38.14 14.42 -14.46
N LEU A 138 -37.86 15.68 -14.07
CA LEU A 138 -38.70 16.43 -13.13
C LEU A 138 -40.07 16.75 -13.72
N ALA A 139 -40.16 17.10 -15.01
CA ALA A 139 -41.44 17.33 -15.67
C ALA A 139 -42.29 16.03 -15.69
N ILE A 140 -41.66 14.90 -15.97
CA ILE A 140 -42.31 13.59 -15.95
C ILE A 140 -42.73 13.22 -14.52
N MET A 141 -41.88 13.47 -13.52
CA MET A 141 -42.24 13.23 -12.10
C MET A 141 -43.46 14.06 -11.69
N ARG A 142 -43.59 15.31 -12.13
CA ARG A 142 -44.77 16.14 -11.85
C ARG A 142 -46.04 15.59 -12.50
N CYS A 143 -45.93 15.11 -13.74
CA CYS A 143 -47.06 14.45 -14.41
C CYS A 143 -47.45 13.14 -13.68
N ILE A 144 -46.47 12.33 -13.27
CA ILE A 144 -46.71 11.12 -12.47
C ILE A 144 -47.43 11.49 -11.18
N ASP A 145 -47.02 12.55 -10.48
CA ASP A 145 -47.66 13.00 -9.24
C ASP A 145 -49.14 13.38 -9.47
N ALA A 146 -49.41 14.17 -10.53
CA ALA A 146 -50.77 14.54 -10.91
C ALA A 146 -51.65 13.32 -11.25
N LEU A 147 -51.13 12.41 -12.06
CA LEU A 147 -51.82 11.15 -12.41
C LEU A 147 -52.01 10.24 -11.20
N HIS A 148 -51.11 10.27 -10.21
CA HIS A 148 -51.24 9.46 -9.01
C HIS A 148 -52.29 10.01 -8.04
N LEU A 149 -52.55 11.32 -8.05
CA LEU A 149 -53.69 11.91 -7.33
C LEU A 149 -55.03 11.47 -7.93
N GLU A 150 -55.12 11.38 -9.26
CA GLU A 150 -56.34 10.93 -9.95
C GLU A 150 -56.51 9.41 -9.91
N PHE A 151 -55.41 8.67 -10.03
CA PHE A 151 -55.39 7.21 -10.07
C PHE A 151 -54.41 6.62 -9.04
N PRO A 152 -54.73 6.63 -7.73
CA PRO A 152 -53.82 6.14 -6.68
C PRO A 152 -53.45 4.67 -6.79
N PHE A 153 -54.26 3.86 -7.49
CA PHE A 153 -54.00 2.44 -7.71
C PHE A 153 -53.05 2.17 -8.90
N ALA A 154 -52.69 3.20 -9.67
CA ALA A 154 -51.91 3.05 -10.88
C ALA A 154 -50.43 2.77 -10.57
N GLY A 155 -50.02 1.52 -10.72
CA GLY A 155 -48.60 1.13 -10.65
C GLY A 155 -47.82 1.51 -11.91
N SER A 156 -46.50 1.27 -11.90
CA SER A 156 -45.55 1.69 -12.96
C SER A 156 -45.95 1.32 -14.40
N ARG A 157 -46.71 0.24 -14.59
CA ARG A 157 -47.17 -0.23 -15.91
C ARG A 157 -48.28 0.67 -16.44
N MET A 158 -49.26 0.97 -15.61
CA MET A 158 -50.41 1.80 -15.96
C MET A 158 -49.98 3.26 -16.12
N MET A 159 -49.10 3.76 -15.23
CA MET A 159 -48.52 5.10 -15.35
C MET A 159 -47.75 5.30 -16.65
N ARG A 160 -46.99 4.30 -17.11
CA ARG A 160 -46.34 4.35 -18.43
C ARG A 160 -47.38 4.51 -19.55
N ASP A 161 -48.50 3.81 -19.46
CA ASP A 161 -49.51 3.82 -20.52
C ASP A 161 -50.29 5.16 -20.51
N PHE A 162 -50.57 5.75 -19.34
CA PHE A 162 -51.10 7.11 -19.22
C PHE A 162 -50.13 8.17 -19.76
N LEU A 163 -48.85 8.09 -19.40
CA LEU A 163 -47.82 9.00 -19.93
C LEU A 163 -47.71 8.91 -21.46
N ARG A 164 -47.90 7.71 -22.04
CA ARG A 164 -47.94 7.52 -23.50
C ARG A 164 -49.18 8.15 -24.14
N GLN A 165 -50.32 8.11 -23.46
CA GLN A 165 -51.54 8.78 -23.93
C GLN A 165 -51.37 10.31 -23.93
N GLU A 166 -50.59 10.85 -23.00
CA GLU A 166 -50.18 12.26 -22.99
C GLU A 166 -49.04 12.60 -23.99
N GLY A 167 -48.60 11.65 -24.80
CA GLY A 167 -47.57 11.84 -25.82
C GLY A 167 -46.12 11.67 -25.33
N ILE A 168 -45.91 11.29 -24.07
CA ILE A 168 -44.56 11.07 -23.50
C ILE A 168 -44.14 9.61 -23.71
N THR A 169 -43.20 9.39 -24.62
CA THR A 169 -42.67 8.04 -24.87
C THR A 169 -41.64 7.65 -23.82
N ILE A 170 -42.06 6.90 -22.80
CA ILE A 170 -41.21 6.44 -21.69
C ILE A 170 -41.25 4.92 -21.51
N GLY A 171 -40.15 4.36 -21.00
CA GLY A 171 -40.03 2.96 -20.62
C GLY A 171 -40.53 2.69 -19.20
N ARG A 172 -41.13 1.50 -18.98
CA ARG A 172 -41.65 1.09 -17.65
C ARG A 172 -40.59 1.20 -16.53
N CYS A 173 -39.36 0.78 -16.79
CA CYS A 173 -38.30 0.77 -15.77
C CYS A 173 -37.89 2.20 -15.34
N HIS A 174 -37.99 3.17 -16.25
CA HIS A 174 -37.75 4.58 -15.95
C HIS A 174 -38.86 5.15 -15.06
N VAL A 175 -40.12 4.88 -15.42
CA VAL A 175 -41.29 5.24 -14.59
C VAL A 175 -41.20 4.61 -13.20
N ALA A 176 -40.88 3.31 -13.10
CA ALA A 176 -40.73 2.63 -11.82
C ALA A 176 -39.60 3.24 -10.96
N SER A 177 -38.50 3.66 -11.60
CA SER A 177 -37.41 4.33 -10.89
C SER A 177 -37.80 5.72 -10.39
N MET A 178 -38.62 6.45 -11.16
CA MET A 178 -39.16 7.75 -10.77
C MET A 178 -40.14 7.63 -9.60
N MET A 179 -41.11 6.71 -9.69
CA MET A 179 -42.07 6.45 -8.60
C MET A 179 -41.34 6.08 -7.31
N LYS A 180 -40.34 5.19 -7.39
CA LYS A 180 -39.51 4.84 -6.24
C LYS A 180 -38.75 6.03 -5.64
N LYS A 181 -38.27 6.96 -6.48
CA LYS A 181 -37.62 8.21 -6.00
C LYS A 181 -38.63 9.15 -5.33
N MET A 182 -39.89 9.12 -5.76
CA MET A 182 -41.00 9.89 -5.19
C MET A 182 -41.65 9.23 -3.97
N ALA A 183 -41.24 8.01 -3.60
CA ALA A 183 -41.83 7.19 -2.55
C ALA A 183 -43.30 6.80 -2.79
N ILE A 184 -43.65 6.58 -4.07
CA ILE A 184 -44.93 6.07 -4.57
C ILE A 184 -44.78 4.60 -5.00
#